data_AF-A0A7Z9PST2-F1
#
_entry.id   AF-A0A7Z9PST2-F1
#
_cell.length_a   1.000
_cell.length_b   1.000
_cell.length_c   1.000
_cell.angle_alpha   90.00
_cell.angle_beta   90.00
_cell.angle_gamma   90.00
#
_symmetry.space_group_name_H-M   'P 1'
#
loop_
_entity.id
_entity.type
_entity.pdbx_description
1 polymer ?
#
loop_
_entity_poly.entity_id
_entity_poly.type
_entity_poly.pdbx_seq_one_letter_code
_entity_poly.pdbx_strand_id
1 'polypeptide(L)'
;MYHGPGQLIAYPILQLEAEERDLHRYLRNLEQVALGLCADYGLEATRVEGRTGAWIADQKIAAIGVRARSWITYHGMAFNHSQDLRGFDSIVPCGISDAGVTSLEHQLGCLVDEAELEDRFCRQFTKVFSRELQVMGTEQLENLLKAKIKADS
;
A
#
# COMPACT_ATOMS: atom_id res chain seq x y z
N MET A 1 0.89 6.51 -12.27
CA MET A 1 1.29 6.43 -10.85
C MET A 1 2.76 6.77 -10.82
N TYR A 2 3.15 7.77 -10.05
CA TYR A 2 4.57 8.08 -9.82
C TYR A 2 5.08 7.21 -8.67
N HIS A 3 6.32 6.74 -8.80
CA HIS A 3 7.08 6.05 -7.77
C HIS A 3 8.38 6.81 -7.57
N GLY A 4 8.64 7.30 -6.36
CA GLY A 4 9.85 8.04 -6.03
C GLY A 4 10.18 7.97 -4.54
N PRO A 5 11.35 8.50 -4.14
CA PRO A 5 11.70 8.69 -2.74
C PRO A 5 10.55 9.38 -1.98
N GLY A 6 10.27 8.95 -0.75
CA GLY A 6 9.17 9.50 0.03
C GLY A 6 7.83 8.77 -0.09
N GLN A 7 7.82 7.58 -0.71
CA GLN A 7 6.65 6.70 -0.76
C GLN A 7 6.97 5.32 -0.20
N LEU A 8 6.07 4.82 0.65
CA LEU A 8 6.04 3.41 1.02
C LEU A 8 5.34 2.64 -0.12
N ILE A 9 6.09 1.75 -0.76
CA ILE A 9 5.58 0.91 -1.85
C ILE A 9 5.36 -0.51 -1.33
N ALA A 10 4.12 -0.97 -1.37
CA ALA A 10 3.74 -2.32 -0.99
C ALA A 10 3.25 -3.10 -2.21
N TYR A 11 3.88 -4.24 -2.47
CA TYR A 11 3.47 -5.21 -3.50
C TYR A 11 3.12 -6.56 -2.86
N PRO A 12 1.92 -6.74 -2.29
CA PRO A 12 1.53 -8.01 -1.72
C PRO A 12 1.29 -9.03 -2.85
N ILE A 13 2.20 -9.99 -2.98
CA ILE A 13 2.09 -11.11 -3.92
C ILE A 13 1.42 -12.27 -3.19
N LEU A 14 0.09 -12.34 -3.28
CA LEU A 14 -0.71 -13.32 -2.55
C LEU A 14 -1.42 -14.26 -3.53
N GLN A 15 -1.38 -15.55 -3.24
CA GLN A 15 -2.35 -16.50 -3.76
C GLN A 15 -3.67 -16.31 -3.01
N LEU A 16 -4.72 -15.91 -3.73
CA LEU A 16 -6.06 -15.78 -3.16
C LEU A 16 -6.73 -17.17 -3.15
N GLU A 17 -7.04 -17.64 -1.94
CA GLU A 17 -7.77 -18.88 -1.71
C GLU A 17 -9.23 -18.75 -2.14
N ALA A 18 -9.96 -19.86 -2.25
CA ALA A 18 -11.31 -19.89 -2.82
C ALA A 18 -12.25 -18.82 -2.22
N GLU A 19 -12.20 -18.65 -0.90
CA GLU A 19 -13.01 -17.70 -0.14
C GLU A 19 -12.54 -16.25 -0.31
N GLU A 20 -11.30 -16.03 -0.76
CA GLU A 20 -10.66 -14.73 -0.94
C GLU A 20 -10.74 -14.20 -2.39
N ARG A 21 -11.15 -15.02 -3.37
CA ARG A 21 -11.22 -14.72 -4.82
C ARG A 21 -12.22 -13.62 -5.19
N ASP A 22 -11.90 -12.41 -4.78
CA ASP A 22 -12.63 -11.18 -5.08
C ASP A 22 -11.61 -10.03 -5.10
N LEU A 23 -11.29 -9.55 -6.30
CA LEU A 23 -10.33 -8.47 -6.48
C LEU A 23 -10.85 -7.12 -5.99
N HIS A 24 -12.16 -6.90 -5.99
CA HIS A 24 -12.74 -5.68 -5.44
C HIS A 24 -12.57 -5.67 -3.93
N ARG A 25 -12.89 -6.77 -3.25
CA ARG A 25 -12.65 -6.90 -1.81
C ARG A 25 -11.16 -6.81 -1.46
N TYR A 26 -10.28 -7.45 -2.24
CA TYR A 26 -8.83 -7.31 -2.07
C TYR A 26 -8.37 -5.85 -2.16
N LEU A 27 -8.86 -5.10 -3.16
CA LEU A 27 -8.59 -3.67 -3.30
C LEU A 27 -9.13 -2.86 -2.10
N ARG A 28 -10.38 -3.13 -1.67
CA ARG A 28 -10.98 -2.46 -0.51
C ARG A 28 -10.23 -2.75 0.80
N ASN A 29 -9.64 -3.93 0.92
CA ASN A 29 -8.76 -4.30 2.03
C ASN A 29 -7.47 -3.46 2.01
N LEU A 30 -6.81 -3.29 0.86
CA LEU A 30 -5.65 -2.39 0.77
C LEU A 30 -6.01 -0.95 1.10
N GLU A 31 -7.17 -0.46 0.66
CA GLU A 31 -7.66 0.85 1.08
C GLU A 31 -7.84 0.89 2.59
N GLN A 32 -8.39 -0.17 3.20
CA GLN A 32 -8.57 -0.24 4.66
C GLN A 32 -7.25 -0.20 5.41
N VAL A 33 -6.20 -0.84 4.88
CA VAL A 33 -4.84 -0.75 5.45
C VAL A 33 -4.34 0.69 5.42
N ALA A 34 -4.51 1.40 4.29
CA ALA A 34 -4.13 2.81 4.19
C ALA A 34 -4.93 3.70 5.15
N LEU A 35 -6.24 3.47 5.31
CA LEU A 35 -7.07 4.21 6.26
C LEU A 35 -6.61 3.97 7.71
N GLY A 36 -6.35 2.71 8.07
CA GLY A 36 -5.85 2.34 9.38
C GLY A 36 -4.48 2.94 9.67
N LEU A 37 -3.60 2.98 8.65
CA LEU A 37 -2.29 3.60 8.77
C LEU A 37 -2.41 5.11 9.04
N CYS A 38 -3.29 5.82 8.33
CA CYS A 38 -3.57 7.24 8.62
C CYS A 38 -4.09 7.43 10.05
N ALA A 39 -5.02 6.57 10.48
CA ALA A 39 -5.61 6.64 11.81
C ALA A 39 -4.58 6.42 12.93
N ASP A 40 -3.57 5.57 12.71
CA ASP A 40 -2.46 5.39 13.66
C ASP A 40 -1.68 6.69 13.90
N TYR A 41 -1.64 7.60 12.91
CA TYR A 41 -1.04 8.94 13.02
C TYR A 41 -2.06 10.02 13.43
N GLY A 42 -3.28 9.64 13.81
CA GLY A 42 -4.33 10.58 14.20
C GLY A 42 -4.96 11.34 13.02
N LEU A 43 -4.77 10.86 11.79
CA LEU A 43 -5.33 11.46 10.58
C LEU A 43 -6.58 10.71 10.12
N GLU A 44 -7.62 11.45 9.77
CA GLU A 44 -8.85 10.88 9.22
C GLU A 44 -8.74 10.77 7.69
N ALA A 45 -8.69 9.54 7.19
CA ALA A 45 -8.73 9.25 5.77
C ALA A 45 -10.03 8.51 5.39
N THR A 46 -10.46 8.69 4.14
CA THR A 46 -11.69 8.12 3.60
C THR A 46 -11.48 7.48 2.22
N ARG A 47 -12.50 6.77 1.76
CA ARG A 47 -12.63 6.31 0.37
C ARG A 47 -13.51 7.30 -0.39
N VAL A 48 -13.17 7.58 -1.64
CA VAL A 48 -14.00 8.39 -2.53
C VAL A 48 -14.65 7.48 -3.56
N GLU A 49 -15.98 7.57 -3.69
CA GLU A 49 -16.72 6.72 -4.62
C GLU A 49 -16.24 6.93 -6.06
N GLY A 50 -16.07 5.84 -6.81
CA GLY A 50 -15.50 5.87 -8.16
C GLY A 50 -13.99 6.17 -8.24
N ARG A 51 -13.29 6.40 -7.12
CA ARG A 51 -11.84 6.67 -7.10
C ARG A 51 -11.08 5.77 -6.13
N THR A 52 -10.27 4.87 -6.68
CA THR A 52 -9.45 3.96 -5.86
C THR A 52 -8.37 4.70 -5.07
N GLY A 53 -8.10 4.19 -3.87
CA GLY A 53 -7.08 4.73 -2.97
C GLY A 53 -7.64 5.29 -1.67
N ALA A 54 -6.78 5.94 -0.90
CA ALA A 54 -7.14 6.64 0.33
C ALA A 54 -6.95 8.15 0.19
N TRP A 55 -7.82 8.90 0.85
CA TRP A 55 -7.96 10.35 0.68
C TRP A 55 -8.09 11.04 2.03
N ILE A 56 -7.42 12.17 2.23
CA ILE A 56 -7.63 13.07 3.36
C ILE A 56 -8.27 14.33 2.78
N ALA A 57 -9.52 14.62 3.18
CA ALA A 57 -10.40 15.54 2.47
C ALA A 57 -10.39 15.21 0.95
N ASP A 58 -10.00 16.15 0.10
CA ASP A 58 -9.95 15.99 -1.36
C ASP A 58 -8.52 15.69 -1.89
N GLN A 59 -7.59 15.27 -1.02
CA GLN A 59 -6.21 14.99 -1.40
C GLN A 59 -5.87 13.50 -1.27
N LYS A 60 -5.35 12.90 -2.34
CA LYS A 60 -4.94 11.49 -2.35
C LYS A 60 -3.67 11.30 -1.54
N ILE A 61 -3.71 10.43 -0.53
CA ILE A 61 -2.54 10.01 0.26
C ILE A 61 -2.01 8.64 -0.17
N ALA A 62 -2.88 7.77 -0.70
CA ALA A 62 -2.46 6.45 -1.19
C ALA A 62 -3.08 6.14 -2.56
N ALA A 63 -2.23 5.76 -3.51
CA ALA A 63 -2.64 5.22 -4.80
C ALA A 63 -2.65 3.69 -4.74
N ILE A 64 -3.75 3.07 -5.13
CA ILE A 64 -3.91 1.61 -5.11
C ILE A 64 -4.33 1.14 -6.50
N GLY A 65 -3.55 0.20 -7.02
CA GLY A 65 -3.79 -0.46 -8.30
C GLY A 65 -3.35 -1.91 -8.19
N VAL A 66 -4.27 -2.83 -8.46
CA VAL A 66 -4.06 -4.27 -8.27
C VAL A 66 -4.42 -5.00 -9.55
N ARG A 67 -3.72 -6.11 -9.80
CA ARG A 67 -4.10 -7.09 -10.81
C ARG A 67 -3.84 -8.49 -10.26
N ALA A 68 -4.42 -9.49 -10.90
CA ALA A 68 -4.10 -10.88 -10.59
C ALA A 68 -4.03 -11.74 -11.84
N ARG A 69 -3.25 -12.82 -11.77
CA ARG A 69 -3.17 -13.88 -12.78
C ARG A 69 -3.21 -15.21 -12.05
N SER A 70 -4.11 -16.11 -12.44
CA SER A 70 -4.33 -17.37 -11.73
C SER A 70 -4.58 -17.17 -10.22
N TRP A 71 -5.26 -16.08 -9.85
CA TRP A 71 -5.51 -15.66 -8.47
C TRP A 71 -4.27 -15.32 -7.64
N ILE A 72 -3.11 -15.13 -8.28
CA ILE A 72 -1.91 -14.54 -7.68
C ILE A 72 -1.92 -13.04 -7.96
N THR A 73 -1.88 -12.22 -6.91
CA THR A 73 -1.90 -10.75 -7.01
C THR A 73 -0.54 -10.17 -7.37
N TYR A 74 -0.56 -9.04 -8.07
CA TYR A 74 0.62 -8.22 -8.37
C TYR A 74 0.23 -6.74 -8.47
N HIS A 75 1.23 -5.86 -8.41
CA HIS A 75 1.07 -4.45 -8.00
C HIS A 75 0.59 -4.34 -6.55
N GLY A 76 -0.07 -3.24 -6.17
CA GLY A 76 -0.44 -2.99 -4.79
C GLY A 76 -0.68 -1.52 -4.50
N MET A 77 0.07 -0.97 -3.56
CA MET A 77 -0.14 0.36 -3.00
C MET A 77 1.13 1.20 -3.05
N ALA A 78 0.98 2.48 -3.38
CA ALA A 78 1.96 3.53 -3.14
C ALA A 78 1.35 4.53 -2.15
N PHE A 79 1.96 4.62 -0.96
CA PHE A 79 1.49 5.48 0.12
C PHE A 79 2.49 6.62 0.32
N ASN A 80 2.03 7.86 0.25
CA ASN A 80 2.88 9.05 0.33
C ASN A 80 3.18 9.38 1.80
N HIS A 81 4.44 9.29 2.21
CA HIS A 81 4.84 9.73 3.55
C HIS A 81 5.63 11.04 3.53
N SER A 82 6.56 11.25 2.60
CA SER A 82 7.44 12.42 2.64
C SER A 82 6.89 13.68 1.96
N GLN A 83 7.41 14.85 2.36
CA GLN A 83 7.14 16.16 1.74
C GLN A 83 7.76 16.33 0.35
N ASP A 84 8.73 15.50 -0.05
CA ASP A 84 9.34 15.60 -1.40
C ASP A 84 8.42 15.03 -2.49
N LEU A 85 7.36 15.77 -2.81
CA LEU A 85 6.42 15.45 -3.88
C LEU A 85 6.85 16.03 -5.24
N ARG A 86 8.08 16.54 -5.38
CA ARG A 86 8.55 17.24 -6.61
C ARG A 86 8.44 16.37 -7.88
N GLY A 87 8.45 15.04 -7.72
CA GLY A 87 8.19 14.11 -8.83
C GLY A 87 6.76 14.11 -9.35
N PHE A 88 5.78 14.52 -8.55
CA PHE A 88 4.36 14.65 -8.96
C PHE A 88 4.10 15.92 -9.79
N ASP A 89 4.83 17.02 -9.55
CA ASP A 89 4.69 18.26 -10.33
C ASP A 89 5.10 18.08 -11.81
N SER A 90 5.90 17.04 -12.09
CA SER A 90 6.43 16.75 -13.42
C SER A 90 5.51 15.84 -14.25
N ILE A 91 4.47 15.27 -13.65
CA ILE A 91 3.61 14.26 -14.27
C ILE A 91 2.16 14.72 -14.12
N VAL A 92 1.49 15.05 -15.22
CA VAL A 92 0.02 15.15 -15.21
C VAL A 92 -0.53 13.75 -15.01
N PRO A 93 -1.11 13.40 -13.84
CA PRO A 93 -1.76 12.11 -13.71
C PRO A 93 -3.02 12.18 -14.59
N CYS A 94 -2.99 11.51 -15.74
CA CYS A 94 -4.17 11.37 -16.59
C CYS A 94 -5.34 10.83 -15.74
N GLY A 95 -6.33 11.69 -15.48
CA GLY A 95 -7.58 11.33 -14.81
C GLY A 95 -7.88 12.03 -13.48
N ILE A 96 -6.96 12.80 -12.90
CA ILE A 96 -7.21 13.58 -11.68
C ILE A 96 -6.65 15.00 -11.87
N SER A 97 -7.40 15.85 -12.57
CA SER A 97 -7.09 17.28 -12.68
C SER A 97 -7.81 18.11 -11.62
N ASP A 98 -8.68 17.49 -10.83
CA ASP A 98 -9.60 18.13 -9.88
C ASP A 98 -9.32 17.80 -8.41
N ALA A 99 -8.30 16.98 -8.12
CA ALA A 99 -7.96 16.60 -6.75
C ALA A 99 -6.44 16.55 -6.55
N GLY A 100 -6.00 17.03 -5.38
CA GLY A 100 -4.58 17.11 -5.04
C GLY A 100 -3.99 15.77 -4.61
N VAL A 101 -2.68 15.74 -4.42
CA VAL A 101 -1.98 14.69 -3.65
C VAL A 101 -1.49 15.27 -2.33
N THR A 102 -1.37 14.43 -1.32
CA THR A 102 -0.77 14.81 -0.03
C THR A 102 0.12 13.69 0.50
N SER A 103 0.78 13.93 1.63
CA SER A 103 1.65 12.98 2.32
C SER A 103 1.50 13.10 3.84
N LEU A 104 1.95 12.08 4.58
CA LEU A 104 1.93 12.13 6.05
C LEU A 104 2.66 13.34 6.61
N GLU A 105 3.90 13.58 6.17
CA GLU A 105 4.71 14.69 6.69
C GLU A 105 4.09 16.06 6.39
N HIS A 106 3.34 16.19 5.29
CA HIS A 106 2.60 17.41 4.98
C HIS A 106 1.40 17.60 5.92
N GLN A 107 0.66 16.52 6.20
CA GLN A 107 -0.51 16.57 7.09
C GLN A 107 -0.13 16.72 8.57
N LEU A 108 1.01 16.17 8.99
CA LEU A 108 1.52 16.25 10.36
C LEU A 108 2.39 17.48 10.62
N GLY A 109 3.00 18.06 9.59
CA GLY A 109 3.93 19.19 9.71
C GLY A 109 5.29 18.82 10.32
N CYS A 110 5.62 17.53 10.38
CA CYS A 110 6.90 17.02 10.88
C CYS A 110 7.39 15.83 10.05
N LEU A 111 8.66 15.45 10.22
CA LEU A 111 9.23 14.27 9.59
C LEU A 111 8.70 12.99 10.22
N VAL A 112 8.55 11.94 9.41
CA VAL A 112 8.10 10.62 9.86
C VAL A 112 9.26 9.63 9.78
N ASP A 113 9.44 8.83 10.85
CA ASP A 113 10.41 7.73 10.85
C ASP A 113 9.93 6.60 9.93
N GLU A 114 10.76 6.22 8.96
CA GLU A 114 10.40 5.20 7.97
C GLU A 114 10.26 3.81 8.58
N ALA A 115 11.08 3.46 9.57
CA ALA A 115 10.98 2.16 10.22
C ALA A 115 9.69 2.04 11.05
N GLU A 116 9.31 3.13 11.73
CA GLU A 116 8.02 3.21 12.43
C GLU A 116 6.83 3.11 11.45
N LEU A 117 6.92 3.77 10.30
CA LEU A 117 5.91 3.71 9.25
C LEU A 117 5.75 2.28 8.72
N GLU A 118 6.84 1.59 8.43
CA GLU A 118 6.85 0.20 7.97
C GLU A 118 6.24 -0.76 9.00
N ASP A 119 6.57 -0.58 10.27
CA ASP A 119 6.03 -1.37 11.38
C ASP A 119 4.52 -1.16 11.56
N ARG A 120 4.06 0.10 11.54
CA ARG A 120 2.62 0.44 11.54
C ARG A 120 1.91 -0.14 10.32
N PHE A 121 2.50 -0.06 9.14
CA PHE A 121 1.95 -0.65 7.92
C PHE A 121 1.80 -2.17 8.06
N CYS A 122 2.84 -2.88 8.53
CA CYS A 122 2.80 -4.32 8.74
C CYS A 122 1.69 -4.72 9.73
N ARG A 123 1.51 -3.97 10.82
CA ARG A 123 0.41 -4.19 11.77
C ARG A 123 -0.96 -4.04 11.12
N GLN A 124 -1.19 -2.95 10.39
CA GLN A 124 -2.48 -2.72 9.71
C GLN A 124 -2.74 -3.77 8.64
N PHE A 125 -1.73 -4.16 7.88
CA PHE A 125 -1.82 -5.22 6.88
C PHE A 125 -2.23 -6.55 7.52
N THR A 126 -1.53 -6.95 8.59
CA THR A 126 -1.82 -8.17 9.36
C THR A 126 -3.25 -8.17 9.88
N LYS A 127 -3.69 -7.05 10.45
CA LYS A 127 -5.04 -6.87 10.98
C LYS A 127 -6.12 -7.02 9.91
N VAL A 128 -5.95 -6.40 8.75
CA VAL A 128 -6.96 -6.40 7.68
C VAL A 128 -6.99 -7.73 6.92
N PHE A 129 -5.82 -8.29 6.62
CA PHE A 129 -5.72 -9.53 5.84
C PHE A 129 -5.78 -10.79 6.70
N SER A 130 -5.73 -10.67 8.03
CA SER A 130 -5.68 -11.80 8.96
C SER A 130 -4.56 -12.80 8.61
N ARG A 131 -3.41 -12.27 8.21
CA ARG A 131 -2.22 -13.05 7.80
C ARG A 131 -1.03 -12.64 8.63
N GLU A 132 -0.31 -13.62 9.15
CA GLU A 132 0.94 -13.37 9.86
C GLU A 132 2.03 -12.94 8.87
N LEU A 133 2.78 -11.92 9.26
CA LEU A 133 3.93 -11.44 8.51
C LEU A 133 5.21 -11.89 9.21
N GLN A 134 6.12 -12.45 8.43
CA GLN A 134 7.47 -12.71 8.87
C GLN A 134 8.43 -11.82 8.09
N VAL A 135 9.12 -10.93 8.80
CA VAL A 135 10.18 -10.11 8.20
C VAL A 135 11.39 -11.00 7.94
N MET A 136 11.90 -10.97 6.71
CA MET A 136 13.06 -11.75 6.32
C MET A 136 13.92 -11.00 5.31
N GLY A 137 15.23 -11.19 5.38
CA GLY A 137 16.15 -10.69 4.36
C GLY A 137 16.05 -11.48 3.06
N THR A 138 16.56 -10.91 1.97
CA THR A 138 16.50 -11.53 0.62
C THR A 138 17.09 -12.93 0.59
N GLU A 139 18.24 -13.14 1.23
CA GLU A 139 18.89 -14.46 1.30
C GLU A 139 18.03 -15.50 2.02
N GLN A 140 17.39 -15.12 3.13
CA GLN A 140 16.49 -15.99 3.87
C GLN A 140 15.26 -16.36 3.03
N LEU A 141 14.69 -15.39 2.31
CA LEU A 141 13.58 -15.62 1.39
C LEU A 141 13.97 -16.57 0.26
N GLU A 142 15.12 -16.36 -0.38
CA GLU A 142 15.62 -17.25 -1.43
C GLU A 142 15.78 -18.68 -0.95
N ASN A 143 16.35 -18.87 0.24
CA ASN A 143 16.55 -20.19 0.83
C ASN A 143 15.20 -20.88 1.13
N LEU A 144 14.22 -20.12 1.64
CA LEU A 144 12.87 -20.63 1.90
C LEU A 144 12.15 -21.04 0.60
N LEU A 145 12.25 -20.23 -0.45
CA LEU A 145 11.67 -20.53 -1.76
C LEU A 145 12.32 -21.77 -2.38
N LYS A 146 13.66 -21.88 -2.35
CA LYS A 146 14.39 -23.06 -2.86
C LYS A 146 13.99 -24.34 -2.11
N ALA A 147 13.81 -24.26 -0.78
CA ALA A 147 13.39 -25.40 0.02
C ALA A 147 11.96 -25.85 -0.32
N LYS A 148 11.02 -24.92 -0.49
CA LYS A 148 9.63 -25.24 -0.88
C LYS A 148 9.53 -25.85 -2.28
N ILE A 149 10.24 -25.29 -3.26
CA ILE A 149 10.22 -25.83 -4.64
C ILE A 149 10.72 -27.28 -4.69
N LYS A 150 11.75 -27.63 -3.91
CA LYS A 150 12.25 -29.01 -3.81
C LYS A 150 11.28 -29.97 -3.10
N ALA A 151 10.40 -29.46 -2.24
CA ALA A 151 9.43 -30.29 -1.52
C ALA A 151 8.19 -30.60 -2.37
N ASP A 152 7.88 -29.75 -3.36
CA ASP A 152 6.74 -29.90 -4.27
C ASP A 152 7.11 -30.59 -5.61
N SER A 153 8.36 -31.03 -5.77
CA SER A 153 8.91 -31.72 -6.96
C SER A 153 9.18 -33.20 -6.70
#